data_AF-A0A7K3ZJY6-F1
#
_entry.id   AF-A0A7K3ZJY6-F1
#
_cell.length_a   1.000
_cell.length_b   1.000
_cell.length_c   1.000
_cell.angle_alpha   90.00
_cell.angle_beta   90.00
_cell.angle_gamma   90.00
#
_symmetry.space_group_name_H-M   'P 1'
#
loop_
_entity.id
_entity.type
_entity.pdbx_description
1 polymer ?
#
loop_
_entity_poly.entity_id
_entity_poly.type
_entity_poly.pdbx_seq_one_letter_code
_entity_poly.pdbx_strand_id
1 'polypeptide(L)' 'EAEGTVRTTFLVGRDGVIEAVWKNVRVDGHAEKVLEKVVSLVRH' A
#
# COMPACT_ATOMS: atom_id res chain seq x y z
N GLU A 1 18.38 0.12 -18.63
CA GLU A 1 16.97 -0.29 -18.54
C GLU A 1 16.16 0.98 -18.29
N ALA A 2 15.15 1.27 -19.10
CA ALA A 2 14.25 2.39 -18.82
C ALA A 2 12.99 1.80 -18.20
N GLU A 3 12.87 1.85 -16.87
CA GLU A 3 11.60 1.55 -16.22
C GLU A 3 10.59 2.62 -16.68
N GLY A 4 9.43 2.16 -17.19
CA GLY A 4 8.29 3.02 -17.45
C GLY A 4 7.64 3.51 -16.15
N THR A 5 6.34 3.78 -16.17
CA THR A 5 5.64 4.24 -14.97
C THR A 5 5.48 3.11 -13.93
N VAL A 6 6.02 3.29 -12.73
CA VAL A 6 5.85 2.37 -11.59
C VAL A 6 4.60 2.73 -10.78
N ARG A 7 3.60 1.84 -10.78
CA ARG A 7 2.42 1.99 -9.92
C ARG A 7 2.79 1.68 -8.47
N THR A 8 2.53 2.64 -7.59
CA THR A 8 2.84 2.53 -6.16
C THR A 8 1.63 2.93 -5.33
N THR A 9 1.44 2.28 -4.18
CA THR A 9 0.45 2.65 -3.17
C THR A 9 1.17 2.88 -1.84
N PHE A 10 0.77 3.92 -1.13
CA PHE A 10 1.25 4.25 0.21
C PHE A 10 0.07 4.22 1.17
N LEU A 11 0.27 3.60 2.32
CA LEU A 11 -0.66 3.72 3.45
C LEU A 11 -0.07 4.71 4.43
N VAL A 12 -0.81 5.79 4.70
CA VAL A 12 -0.39 6.86 5.60
C VAL A 12 -1.32 6.85 6.82
N GLY A 13 -0.71 6.79 8.00
CA GLY A 13 -1.38 6.82 9.30
C GLY A 13 -1.96 8.19 9.64
N ARG A 14 -2.71 8.25 10.73
CA ARG A 14 -3.37 9.49 11.21
C ARG A 14 -2.38 10.57 11.66
N ASP A 15 -1.18 10.16 12.02
CA ASP A 15 -0.04 11.00 12.40
C ASP A 15 0.81 11.43 11.19
N GLY A 16 0.43 11.04 9.97
CA GLY A 16 1.19 11.33 8.75
C GLY A 16 2.36 10.36 8.53
N VAL A 17 2.52 9.31 9.33
CA VAL A 17 3.58 8.31 9.17
C VAL A 17 3.21 7.29 8.09
N ILE A 18 4.19 6.85 7.30
CA ILE A 18 3.99 5.80 6.30
C ILE A 18 4.01 4.45 6.99
N GLU A 19 2.86 3.77 7.00
CA GLU A 19 2.65 2.47 7.65
C GLU A 19 2.92 1.30 6.70
N ALA A 20 2.79 1.52 5.39
CA ALA A 20 3.11 0.53 4.37
C ALA A 20 3.35 1.16 2.99
N VAL A 21 4.16 0.48 2.18
CA VAL A 21 4.45 0.86 0.79
C VAL A 21 4.39 -0.38 -0.09
N TRP A 22 3.65 -0.30 -1.19
CA TRP A 22 3.62 -1.31 -2.25
C TRP A 22 4.13 -0.68 -3.54
N LYS A 23 5.28 -1.13 -4.04
CA LYS A 23 5.86 -0.73 -5.33
C LYS A 23 5.56 -1.80 -6.38
N ASN A 24 5.59 -1.43 -7.67
CA ASN A 24 5.34 -2.35 -8.79
C ASN A 24 3.99 -3.10 -8.66
N VAL A 25 2.95 -2.37 -8.28
CA VAL A 25 1.63 -2.93 -7.98
C VAL A 25 0.99 -3.56 -9.21
N ARG A 26 0.55 -4.82 -9.06
CA ARG A 26 -0.41 -5.48 -9.96
C ARG A 26 -1.83 -5.21 -9.44
N VAL A 27 -2.77 -4.95 -10.34
CA VAL A 27 -4.12 -4.49 -9.98
C VAL A 27 -4.91 -5.59 -9.25
N ASP A 28 -4.86 -6.82 -9.73
CA ASP A 28 -5.69 -7.91 -9.23
C ASP A 28 -5.43 -8.19 -7.74
N GLY A 29 -6.48 -8.10 -6.93
CA GLY A 29 -6.43 -8.37 -5.49
C GLY A 29 -5.66 -7.34 -4.66
N HIS A 30 -5.27 -6.19 -5.24
CA HIS A 30 -4.47 -5.20 -4.51
C HIS A 30 -5.28 -4.46 -3.45
N ALA A 31 -6.55 -4.17 -3.73
CA ALA A 31 -7.42 -3.47 -2.79
C ALA A 31 -7.61 -4.29 -1.50
N GLU A 32 -7.78 -5.60 -1.62
CA GLU A 32 -7.91 -6.54 -0.52
C GLU A 32 -6.64 -6.55 0.35
N LYS A 33 -5.45 -6.60 -0.28
CA LYS A 33 -4.17 -6.53 0.44
C LYS A 33 -4.00 -5.21 1.21
N VAL A 34 -4.44 -4.10 0.63
CA VAL A 34 -4.42 -2.79 1.30
C VAL A 34 -5.39 -2.81 2.49
N LEU A 35 -6.60 -3.32 2.31
CA LEU A 35 -7.61 -3.42 3.37
C LEU A 35 -7.14 -4.29 4.54
N GLU A 36 -6.57 -5.47 4.26
CA GLU A 36 -6.02 -6.36 5.28
C GLU A 36 -4.95 -5.66 6.13
N LYS A 37 -4.06 -4.90 5.49
CA LYS A 37 -3.02 -4.14 6.19
C LYS A 37 -3.64 -3.05 7.07
N VAL A 38 -4.61 -2.29 6.56
CA VAL A 38 -5.33 -1.28 7.36
C VAL A 38 -6.00 -1.92 8.58
N VAL A 39 -6.70 -3.04 8.38
CA VAL A 39 -7.39 -3.74 9.46
C VAL A 39 -6.41 -4.25 10.52
N SER A 40 -5.23 -4.73 10.13
CA SER A 40 -4.19 -5.16 11.08
C SER A 40 -3.71 -4.03 11.97
N LEU A 41 -3.65 -2.79 11.47
CA LEU A 41 -3.14 -1.63 12.22
C LEU A 41 -4.14 -1.05 13.22
N VAL A 42 -5.45 -1.26 13.00
CA VAL A 42 -6.52 -0.70 13.85
C VAL A 42 -6.92 -1.64 14.99
N ARG A 43 -6.60 -2.93 14.87
CA ARG A 43 -6.98 -3.97 15.84
C ARG A 43 -5.95 -4.23 16.95
N HIS A 44 -4.87 -3.45 16.97
CA HIS A 44 -3.89 -3.39 18.07
C HIS A 44 -4.18 -2.19 18.97
#